data_AF-A0A9P7BE97-F1
#
_entry.id   AF-A0A9P7BE97-F1
#
_cell.length_a   1.000
_cell.length_b   1.000
_cell.length_c   1.000
_cell.angle_alpha   90.00
_cell.angle_beta   90.00
_cell.angle_gamma   90.00
#
_symmetry.space_group_name_H-M   'P 1'
#
loop_
_entity.id
_entity.type
_entity.pdbx_description
1 polymer ?
#
loop_
_entity_poly.entity_id
_entity_poly.type
_entity_poly.pdbx_seq_one_letter_code
_entity_poly.pdbx_strand_id
1 'polypeptide(L)'
;MSITKKETLDEILSSIAESIDSTMTVVEKINDDKDSKEYPGLIKSLIKTLGDSELSSLESVSLLSLKNSSLLGYITDLALLLATKLESIKNEKSSIEQNKQVLLNSIVSNRVVLEKGVKSLEKKINYQLEKMVNAYHRREKEQDGLKKKMEEEGLNDREGSDDDDNDDDSDDEKEEEGLNFKPNPAALLSQGQGSRQQSRNVNEHNDDKEEEEEEEEEEEEEESKEKSKEKYKPPKIAATALNDSDKQVKNRKQRNLQSMDEYLNDISEAPSLEKSIGSTIINNGRDVKSKKQMEKEAEIQRYEEENFTRLPATKTKENKRDRAKRMRNEFFGEDWSMFDNNMNTSGSGEGNGKKRKRISAWERAKRKIDD
;
A
#
# COMPACT_ATOMS: atom_id res chain seq x y z
N MET A 1 -30.55 17.34 -25.83
CA MET A 1 -30.44 17.15 -27.29
C MET A 1 -29.65 18.33 -27.83
N SER A 2 -28.34 18.18 -28.03
CA SER A 2 -27.53 19.19 -28.72
C SER A 2 -27.23 18.64 -30.10
N ILE A 3 -27.87 19.25 -31.10
CA ILE A 3 -27.69 18.93 -32.51
C ILE A 3 -26.29 19.39 -32.86
N THR A 4 -25.38 18.45 -33.10
CA THR A 4 -24.06 18.72 -33.65
C THR A 4 -24.26 19.33 -35.03
N LYS A 5 -24.11 20.66 -35.12
CA LYS A 5 -23.87 21.34 -36.40
C LYS A 5 -22.71 20.59 -37.04
N LYS A 6 -22.92 20.03 -38.24
CA LYS A 6 -21.81 19.60 -39.09
C LYS A 6 -21.07 20.87 -39.47
N GLU A 7 -20.00 21.19 -38.75
CA GLU A 7 -19.06 22.22 -39.16
C GLU A 7 -18.66 21.94 -40.61
N THR A 8 -18.79 22.95 -41.44
CA THR A 8 -18.42 22.83 -42.85
C THR A 8 -16.90 22.64 -42.94
N LEU A 9 -16.42 21.91 -43.95
CA LEU A 9 -14.98 21.67 -44.13
C LEU A 9 -14.19 22.99 -44.15
N ASP A 10 -14.78 24.04 -44.70
CA ASP A 10 -14.19 25.37 -44.77
C ASP A 10 -14.05 26.04 -43.39
N GLU A 11 -15.00 25.85 -42.47
CA GLU A 11 -14.89 26.33 -41.08
C GLU A 11 -13.77 25.60 -40.34
N ILE A 12 -13.64 24.29 -40.55
CA ILE A 12 -12.56 23.48 -39.97
C ILE A 12 -11.21 23.94 -40.53
N LEU A 13 -11.09 24.12 -41.84
CA LEU A 13 -9.85 24.59 -42.46
C LEU A 13 -9.48 26.01 -42.03
N SER A 14 -10.46 26.91 -41.86
CA SER A 14 -10.23 28.25 -41.30
C SER A 14 -9.73 28.17 -39.86
N SER A 15 -10.36 27.35 -39.02
CA SER A 15 -9.92 27.16 -37.63
C SER A 15 -8.51 26.57 -37.54
N ILE A 16 -8.14 25.67 -38.46
CA ILE A 16 -6.79 25.09 -38.52
C ILE A 16 -5.78 26.14 -38.96
N ALA A 17 -6.11 26.99 -39.93
CA ALA A 17 -5.26 28.08 -40.38
C ALA A 17 -5.03 29.12 -39.26
N GLU A 18 -6.09 29.54 -38.57
CA GLU A 18 -6.01 30.43 -37.41
C GLU A 18 -5.18 29.82 -36.26
N SER A 19 -5.34 28.51 -36.03
CA SER A 19 -4.53 27.77 -35.06
C SER A 19 -3.05 27.73 -35.47
N ILE A 20 -2.75 27.47 -36.74
CA ILE A 20 -1.38 27.47 -37.28
C ILE A 20 -0.75 28.86 -37.12
N ASP A 21 -1.45 29.93 -37.49
CA ASP A 21 -0.97 31.31 -37.32
C ASP A 21 -0.72 31.63 -35.84
N SER A 22 -1.64 31.22 -34.95
CA SER A 22 -1.44 31.40 -33.51
C SER A 22 -0.20 30.66 -33.00
N THR A 23 0.03 29.42 -33.45
CA THR A 23 1.24 28.66 -33.07
C THR A 23 2.51 29.26 -33.67
N MET A 24 2.44 29.80 -34.89
CA MET A 24 3.57 30.46 -35.53
C MET A 24 4.00 31.70 -34.75
N THR A 25 3.05 32.55 -34.34
CA THR A 25 3.38 33.72 -33.50
C THR A 25 3.96 33.33 -32.13
N VAL A 26 3.51 32.21 -31.54
CA VAL A 26 4.07 31.69 -30.29
C VAL A 26 5.48 31.16 -30.51
N VAL A 27 5.73 30.45 -31.62
CA VAL A 27 7.05 29.95 -31.98
C VAL A 27 8.03 31.10 -32.25
N GLU A 28 7.59 32.16 -32.93
CA GLU A 28 8.38 33.38 -33.14
C GLU A 28 8.74 34.04 -31.81
N LYS A 29 7.77 34.23 -30.91
CA LYS A 29 8.04 34.75 -29.55
C LYS A 29 9.03 33.89 -28.77
N ILE A 30 8.90 32.57 -28.83
CA ILE A 30 9.85 31.64 -28.18
C ILE A 30 11.23 31.75 -28.81
N ASN A 31 11.33 31.98 -30.12
CA ASN A 31 12.61 32.15 -30.80
C ASN A 31 13.26 33.49 -30.45
N ASP A 32 12.47 34.56 -30.33
CA ASP A 32 12.93 35.87 -29.84
C ASP A 32 13.40 35.76 -28.37
N ASP A 33 12.69 34.98 -27.54
CA ASP A 33 13.07 34.73 -26.14
C ASP A 33 14.38 33.92 -26.03
N LYS A 34 14.73 33.06 -26.99
CA LYS A 34 16.04 32.36 -27.01
C LYS A 34 17.21 33.33 -27.19
N ASP A 35 17.00 34.41 -27.93
CA ASP A 35 18.02 35.45 -28.16
C ASP A 35 18.09 36.45 -27.01
N SER A 36 17.05 36.53 -26.17
CA SER A 36 17.08 37.26 -24.91
C SER A 36 17.95 36.52 -23.87
N LYS A 37 19.19 36.99 -23.67
CA LYS A 37 20.23 36.35 -22.85
C LYS A 37 20.00 36.44 -21.33
N GLU A 38 18.76 36.38 -20.86
CA GLU A 38 18.43 36.47 -19.44
C GLU A 38 17.79 35.18 -18.92
N TYR A 39 18.54 34.09 -19.01
CA TYR A 39 18.22 32.90 -18.22
C TYR A 39 18.43 33.18 -16.73
N PRO A 40 17.49 32.79 -15.84
CA PRO A 40 17.67 32.88 -14.39
C PRO A 40 18.97 32.20 -13.96
N GLY A 41 19.64 32.78 -12.94
CA GLY A 41 21.02 32.41 -12.57
C GLY A 41 21.27 30.92 -12.35
N LEU A 42 20.24 30.18 -11.91
CA LEU A 42 20.26 28.73 -11.75
C LEU A 42 20.49 27.99 -13.08
N ILE A 43 19.86 28.44 -14.16
CA ILE A 43 20.02 27.85 -15.50
C ILE A 43 21.42 28.17 -16.04
N LYS A 44 21.95 29.35 -15.77
CA LYS A 44 23.34 29.70 -16.12
C LYS A 44 24.35 28.83 -15.38
N SER A 45 24.13 28.56 -14.09
CA SER A 45 24.98 27.63 -13.34
C SER A 45 24.87 26.20 -13.86
N LEU A 46 23.67 25.75 -14.24
CA LEU A 46 23.44 24.41 -14.78
C LEU A 46 24.10 24.22 -16.16
N ILE A 47 23.98 25.21 -17.05
CA ILE A 47 24.65 25.22 -18.36
C ILE A 47 26.17 25.22 -18.18
N LYS A 48 26.68 26.00 -17.23
CA LYS A 48 28.12 26.02 -16.93
C LYS A 48 28.61 24.68 -16.39
N THR A 49 27.89 24.07 -15.44
CA THR A 49 28.23 22.74 -14.92
C THR A 49 28.10 21.64 -15.98
N LEU A 50 27.20 21.81 -16.96
CA LEU A 50 27.02 20.89 -18.07
C LEU A 50 28.10 21.08 -19.16
N GLY A 51 28.56 22.31 -19.38
CA GLY A 51 29.64 22.64 -20.33
C GLY A 51 31.03 22.29 -19.81
N ASP A 52 31.25 22.35 -18.49
CA ASP A 52 32.53 22.05 -17.84
C ASP A 52 32.74 20.55 -17.57
N SER A 53 31.68 19.73 -17.66
CA SER A 53 31.81 18.27 -17.58
C SER A 53 32.16 17.69 -18.95
N GLU A 54 33.10 16.75 -19.00
CA GLU A 54 33.57 16.00 -20.17
C GLU A 54 32.48 15.13 -20.85
N LEU A 55 31.20 15.52 -20.75
CA LEU A 55 30.05 14.86 -21.37
C LEU A 55 29.75 15.34 -22.78
N SER A 56 30.45 16.35 -23.30
CA SER A 56 30.26 16.81 -24.69
C SER A 56 30.70 15.78 -25.76
N SER A 57 31.37 14.68 -25.36
CA SER A 57 31.65 13.53 -26.24
C SER A 57 30.54 12.48 -26.26
N LEU A 58 29.62 12.53 -25.30
CA LEU A 58 28.38 11.77 -25.30
C LEU A 58 27.29 12.78 -25.55
N GLU A 59 27.01 13.09 -26.82
CA GLU A 59 25.74 13.68 -27.22
C GLU A 59 24.65 12.99 -26.39
N SER A 60 24.12 13.71 -25.41
CA SER A 60 23.26 13.14 -24.40
C SER A 60 22.09 12.57 -25.15
N VAL A 61 22.02 11.24 -25.29
CA VAL A 61 20.94 10.60 -26.03
C VAL A 61 19.68 10.89 -25.23
N SER A 62 18.98 11.95 -25.63
CA SER A 62 17.70 12.32 -25.07
C SER A 62 16.79 11.10 -25.09
N LEU A 63 15.98 10.92 -24.06
CA LEU A 63 15.01 9.81 -24.04
C LEU A 63 14.11 9.82 -25.26
N LEU A 64 13.82 11.00 -25.80
CA LEU A 64 13.07 11.16 -27.04
C LEU A 64 13.88 10.68 -28.25
N SER A 65 15.19 11.00 -28.33
CA SER A 65 16.03 10.53 -29.44
C SER A 65 16.27 9.02 -29.37
N LEU A 66 16.42 8.45 -28.16
CA LEU A 66 16.48 6.99 -27.94
C LEU A 66 15.18 6.30 -28.34
N LYS A 67 14.04 6.88 -27.95
CA LYS A 67 12.72 6.34 -28.31
C LYS A 67 12.53 6.34 -29.82
N ASN A 68 12.83 7.46 -30.47
CA ASN A 68 12.67 7.61 -31.91
C ASN A 68 13.63 6.69 -32.68
N SER A 69 14.89 6.58 -32.26
CA SER A 69 15.87 5.70 -32.91
C SER A 69 15.54 4.22 -32.72
N SER A 70 15.11 3.80 -31.52
CA SER A 70 14.73 2.41 -31.25
C SER A 70 13.40 2.03 -31.93
N LEU A 71 12.43 2.95 -32.02
CA LEU A 71 11.18 2.73 -32.76
C LEU A 71 11.46 2.62 -34.26
N LEU A 72 12.28 3.53 -34.81
CA LEU A 72 12.70 3.46 -36.21
C LEU A 72 13.45 2.14 -36.49
N GLY A 73 14.40 1.77 -35.64
CA GLY A 73 15.12 0.50 -35.73
C GLY A 73 14.18 -0.72 -35.71
N TYR A 74 13.19 -0.72 -34.82
CA TYR A 74 12.19 -1.78 -34.75
C TYR A 74 11.34 -1.89 -36.03
N ILE A 75 10.91 -0.75 -36.59
CA ILE A 75 10.14 -0.74 -37.86
C ILE A 75 11.00 -1.21 -39.02
N THR A 76 12.25 -0.74 -39.14
CA THR A 76 13.16 -1.15 -40.21
C THR A 76 13.47 -2.64 -40.13
N ASP A 77 13.69 -3.16 -38.92
CA ASP A 77 13.95 -4.58 -38.71
C ASP A 77 12.72 -5.45 -39.03
N LEU A 78 11.51 -4.99 -38.69
CA LEU A 78 10.27 -5.66 -39.08
C LEU A 78 10.06 -5.64 -40.60
N ALA A 79 10.35 -4.52 -41.26
CA ALA A 79 10.27 -4.42 -42.71
C ALA A 79 11.26 -5.38 -43.40
N LEU A 80 12.48 -5.48 -42.89
CA LEU A 80 13.48 -6.45 -43.32
C LEU A 80 13.04 -7.90 -43.03
N LEU A 81 12.36 -8.16 -41.91
CA LEU A 81 11.81 -9.49 -41.62
C LEU A 81 10.72 -9.87 -42.63
N LEU A 82 9.88 -8.92 -43.04
CA LEU A 82 8.89 -9.13 -44.09
C LEU A 82 9.56 -9.35 -45.44
N ALA A 83 10.56 -8.54 -45.79
CA ALA A 83 11.33 -8.70 -47.02
C ALA A 83 12.02 -10.07 -47.11
N THR A 84 12.69 -10.51 -46.04
CA THR A 84 13.33 -11.84 -45.98
C THR A 84 12.32 -12.99 -46.01
N LYS A 85 11.12 -12.82 -45.43
CA LYS A 85 10.03 -13.80 -45.57
C LYS A 85 9.52 -13.88 -47.00
N LEU A 86 9.35 -12.75 -47.69
CA LEU A 86 8.95 -12.71 -49.09
C LEU A 86 10.02 -13.31 -50.00
N GLU A 87 11.29 -13.04 -49.73
CA GLU A 87 12.40 -13.62 -50.47
C GLU A 87 12.53 -15.13 -50.22
N SER A 88 12.32 -15.59 -48.99
CA SER A 88 12.29 -17.02 -48.66
C SER A 88 11.13 -17.77 -49.34
N ILE A 89 10.06 -17.09 -49.75
CA ILE A 89 8.99 -17.68 -50.56
C ILE A 89 9.44 -17.81 -52.03
N LYS A 90 10.34 -16.92 -52.49
CA LYS A 90 10.81 -16.85 -53.87
C LYS A 90 12.07 -17.67 -54.15
N ASN A 91 12.98 -17.82 -53.18
CA ASN A 91 14.29 -18.46 -53.33
C ASN A 91 14.47 -19.65 -52.37
N GLU A 92 15.03 -20.76 -52.87
CA GLU A 92 15.37 -21.95 -52.09
C GLU A 92 16.60 -21.72 -51.17
N LYS A 93 16.29 -21.39 -49.92
CA LYS A 93 16.94 -21.69 -48.63
C LYS A 93 18.39 -22.20 -48.64
N SER A 94 19.33 -21.35 -48.23
CA SER A 94 20.49 -21.79 -47.40
C SER A 94 21.31 -20.64 -46.77
N SER A 95 21.43 -19.47 -47.40
CA SER A 95 22.21 -18.34 -46.83
C SER A 95 21.42 -17.34 -45.96
N ILE A 96 20.10 -17.51 -45.82
CA ILE A 96 19.20 -16.51 -45.18
C ILE A 96 19.16 -16.68 -43.64
N GLU A 97 19.54 -17.84 -43.11
CA GLU A 97 19.30 -18.18 -41.69
C GLU A 97 20.16 -17.36 -40.72
N GLN A 98 21.42 -17.09 -41.04
CA GLN A 98 22.31 -16.29 -40.18
C GLN A 98 21.85 -14.83 -40.10
N ASN A 99 21.53 -14.22 -41.24
CA ASN A 99 21.00 -12.86 -41.30
C ASN A 99 19.65 -12.73 -40.56
N LYS A 100 18.83 -13.76 -40.62
CA LYS A 100 17.55 -13.81 -39.89
C LYS A 100 17.76 -13.81 -38.38
N GLN A 101 18.75 -14.53 -37.85
CA GLN A 101 19.02 -14.54 -36.40
C GLN A 101 19.53 -13.19 -35.90
N VAL A 102 20.44 -12.54 -36.63
CA VAL A 102 20.92 -11.19 -36.30
C VAL A 102 19.76 -10.19 -36.28
N LEU A 103 18.88 -10.27 -37.28
CA LEU A 103 17.68 -9.45 -37.37
C LEU A 103 16.73 -9.68 -36.18
N LEU A 104 16.44 -10.95 -35.84
CA LEU A 104 15.59 -11.28 -34.70
C LEU A 104 16.17 -10.76 -33.39
N ASN A 105 17.49 -10.85 -33.19
CA ASN A 105 18.15 -10.29 -32.02
C ASN A 105 18.02 -8.77 -31.93
N SER A 106 18.13 -8.05 -33.06
CA SER A 106 17.90 -6.60 -33.13
C SER A 106 16.44 -6.22 -32.84
N ILE A 107 15.48 -7.00 -33.34
CA ILE A 107 14.06 -6.80 -33.05
C ILE A 107 13.78 -6.97 -31.55
N VAL A 108 14.34 -8.02 -30.94
CA VAL A 108 14.16 -8.31 -29.52
C VAL A 108 14.84 -7.22 -28.67
N SER A 109 16.06 -6.80 -29.03
CA SER A 109 16.75 -5.74 -28.29
C SER A 109 15.99 -4.41 -28.37
N ASN A 110 15.56 -3.98 -29.56
CA ASN A 110 14.76 -2.78 -29.75
C ASN A 110 13.43 -2.86 -28.97
N ARG A 111 12.78 -4.03 -28.96
CA ARG A 111 11.55 -4.24 -28.19
C ARG A 111 11.78 -4.13 -26.68
N VAL A 112 12.85 -4.74 -26.16
CA VAL A 112 13.22 -4.66 -24.75
C VAL A 112 13.56 -3.23 -24.34
N VAL A 113 14.28 -2.49 -25.19
CA VAL A 113 14.59 -1.07 -24.96
C VAL A 113 13.31 -0.23 -24.88
N LEU A 114 12.34 -0.43 -25.78
CA LEU A 114 11.07 0.30 -25.75
C LEU A 114 10.20 -0.05 -24.53
N GLU A 115 10.06 -1.34 -24.21
CA GLU A 115 9.13 -1.77 -23.15
C GLU A 115 9.69 -1.65 -21.74
N LYS A 116 10.95 -2.05 -21.53
CA LYS A 116 11.57 -2.09 -20.20
C LYS A 116 12.42 -0.85 -19.94
N GLY A 117 13.10 -0.33 -20.96
CA GLY A 117 13.90 0.89 -20.87
C GLY A 117 13.03 2.15 -20.88
N VAL A 118 12.65 2.59 -22.08
CA VAL A 118 12.00 3.89 -22.32
C VAL A 118 10.69 4.03 -21.53
N LYS A 119 9.79 3.04 -21.59
CA LYS A 119 8.48 3.14 -20.93
C LYS A 119 8.56 3.25 -19.40
N SER A 120 9.56 2.63 -18.76
CA SER A 120 9.74 2.74 -17.31
C SER A 120 10.29 4.11 -16.91
N LEU A 121 11.20 4.66 -17.71
CA LEU A 121 11.76 6.00 -17.52
C LEU A 121 10.71 7.09 -17.77
N GLU A 122 9.87 6.93 -18.79
CA GLU A 122 8.74 7.84 -19.04
C GLU A 122 7.78 7.93 -17.86
N LYS A 123 7.44 6.79 -17.23
CA LYS A 123 6.59 6.78 -16.03
C LYS A 123 7.21 7.56 -14.87
N LYS A 124 8.52 7.38 -14.63
CA LYS A 124 9.25 8.08 -13.56
C LYS A 124 9.31 9.58 -13.81
N ILE A 125 9.61 9.99 -15.04
CA ILE A 125 9.67 11.40 -15.41
C ILE A 125 8.29 12.03 -15.36
N ASN A 126 7.26 11.33 -15.83
CA ASN A 126 5.88 11.82 -15.74
C ASN A 126 5.47 12.07 -14.29
N TYR A 127 5.79 11.13 -13.39
CA TYR A 127 5.54 11.30 -11.96
C TYR A 127 6.31 12.51 -11.38
N GLN A 128 7.58 12.68 -11.73
CA GLN A 128 8.37 13.84 -11.28
C GLN A 128 7.81 15.16 -11.81
N LEU A 129 7.40 15.21 -13.08
CA LEU A 129 6.73 16.36 -13.67
C LEU A 129 5.40 16.65 -12.97
N GLU A 130 4.58 15.63 -12.74
CA GLU A 130 3.31 15.77 -12.02
C GLU A 130 3.52 16.26 -10.59
N LYS A 131 4.54 15.74 -9.89
CA LYS A 131 4.93 16.22 -8.55
C LYS A 131 5.36 17.69 -8.56
N MET A 132 6.16 18.11 -9.55
CA MET A 132 6.57 19.50 -9.70
C MET A 132 5.41 20.43 -10.06
N VAL A 133 4.52 20.00 -10.97
CA VAL A 133 3.32 20.74 -11.35
C VAL A 133 2.37 20.89 -10.16
N ASN A 134 2.16 19.82 -9.39
CA ASN A 134 1.35 19.86 -8.18
C ASN A 134 1.98 20.76 -7.10
N ALA A 135 3.30 20.72 -6.94
CA ALA A 135 4.01 21.62 -6.04
C ALA A 135 3.91 23.09 -6.49
N TYR A 136 3.98 23.35 -7.81
CA TYR A 136 3.79 24.67 -8.38
C TYR A 136 2.37 25.19 -8.13
N HIS A 137 1.34 24.40 -8.43
CA HIS A 137 -0.05 24.78 -8.18
C HIS A 137 -0.36 24.93 -6.68
N ARG A 138 0.30 24.17 -5.80
CA ARG A 138 0.19 24.37 -4.36
C ARG A 138 0.77 25.72 -3.95
N ARG A 139 1.97 26.06 -4.42
CA ARG A 139 2.60 27.37 -4.18
C ARG A 139 1.77 28.52 -4.75
N GLU A 140 1.22 28.35 -5.94
CA GLU A 140 0.34 29.33 -6.58
C GLU A 140 -0.90 29.61 -5.71
N LYS A 141 -1.56 28.56 -5.22
CA LYS A 141 -2.68 28.69 -4.27
C LYS A 141 -2.29 29.34 -2.94
N GLU A 142 -1.12 28.99 -2.40
CA GLU A 142 -0.60 29.60 -1.17
C GLU A 142 -0.30 31.10 -1.37
N GLN A 143 0.29 31.47 -2.50
CA GLN A 143 0.53 32.88 -2.86
C GLN A 143 -0.77 33.63 -3.07
N ASP A 144 -1.76 33.05 -3.75
CA ASP A 144 -3.07 33.68 -3.92
C ASP A 144 -3.83 33.79 -2.59
N GLY A 145 -3.69 32.80 -1.71
CA GLY A 145 -4.21 32.85 -0.35
C GLY A 145 -3.56 33.94 0.50
N LEU A 146 -2.24 34.09 0.43
CA LEU A 146 -1.51 35.18 1.09
C LEU A 146 -1.89 36.55 0.52
N LYS A 147 -2.01 36.69 -0.80
CA LYS A 147 -2.48 37.94 -1.42
C LYS A 147 -3.89 38.31 -0.94
N LYS A 148 -4.81 37.35 -0.87
CA LYS A 148 -6.16 37.58 -0.33
C LYS A 148 -6.13 37.96 1.13
N LYS A 149 -5.31 37.29 1.96
CA LYS A 149 -5.13 37.66 3.36
C LYS A 149 -4.53 39.05 3.52
N MET A 150 -3.55 39.43 2.70
CA MET A 150 -2.98 40.79 2.69
C MET A 150 -3.99 41.84 2.23
N GLU A 151 -4.87 41.50 1.29
CA GLU A 151 -5.96 42.39 0.83
C GLU A 151 -7.06 42.52 1.90
N GLU A 152 -7.35 41.45 2.64
CA GLU A 152 -8.27 41.42 3.80
C GLU A 152 -7.67 42.14 5.03
N GLU A 153 -6.37 42.00 5.29
CA GLU A 153 -5.65 42.69 6.37
C GLU A 153 -5.41 44.17 6.03
N GLY A 154 -5.27 44.54 4.76
CA GLY A 154 -5.24 45.93 4.29
C GLY A 154 -6.56 46.71 4.51
N LEU A 155 -7.64 46.03 4.92
CA LEU A 155 -8.90 46.64 5.33
C LEU A 155 -9.04 46.78 6.86
N ASN A 156 -8.09 46.25 7.64
CA ASN A 156 -8.15 46.20 9.11
C ASN A 156 -6.99 46.93 9.80
N ASP A 157 -6.46 47.98 9.19
CA ASP A 157 -5.61 48.95 9.89
C ASP A 157 -6.49 49.87 10.77
N ARG A 158 -6.85 49.37 11.95
CA ARG A 158 -7.06 50.16 13.18
C ARG A 158 -7.06 49.27 14.43
N GLU A 159 -6.01 49.50 15.23
CA GLU A 159 -5.81 49.18 16.65
C GLU A 159 -5.33 47.75 17.02
N GLY A 160 -4.02 47.63 17.22
CA GLY A 160 -3.49 47.44 18.58
C GLY A 160 -2.72 46.15 18.92
N SER A 161 -1.42 46.34 19.18
CA SER A 161 -0.57 45.67 20.20
C SER A 161 0.33 44.50 19.78
N ASP A 162 1.63 44.72 20.05
CA ASP A 162 2.78 43.82 20.17
C ASP A 162 2.47 42.38 20.60
N ASP A 163 3.10 41.39 19.96
CA ASP A 163 4.27 40.74 20.57
C ASP A 163 5.16 40.11 19.48
N ASP A 164 6.45 40.39 19.62
CA ASP A 164 7.55 39.98 18.75
C ASP A 164 8.21 38.78 19.45
N ASP A 165 8.09 37.57 18.90
CA ASP A 165 8.96 36.45 19.28
C ASP A 165 9.26 35.60 18.04
N ASN A 166 10.43 35.90 17.46
CA ASN A 166 11.19 34.96 16.65
C ASN A 166 11.83 33.94 17.59
N ASP A 167 11.44 32.66 17.49
CA ASP A 167 12.31 31.56 17.88
C ASP A 167 12.36 30.54 16.73
N ASP A 168 13.48 30.64 16.00
CA ASP A 168 14.08 29.57 15.21
C ASP A 168 14.96 28.78 16.16
N ASP A 169 14.56 27.56 16.55
CA ASP A 169 15.53 26.49 16.81
C ASP A 169 14.87 25.09 16.79
N SER A 170 15.32 24.30 15.82
CA SER A 170 15.90 22.95 15.94
C SER A 170 15.23 21.86 16.81
N ASP A 171 15.09 20.69 16.16
CA ASP A 171 15.02 19.31 16.68
C ASP A 171 15.30 19.11 18.19
N ASP A 172 14.35 18.49 18.92
CA ASP A 172 14.58 17.21 19.58
C ASP A 172 13.32 16.66 20.31
N GLU A 173 13.06 15.37 20.04
CA GLU A 173 12.61 14.30 20.94
C GLU A 173 11.54 14.55 22.04
N LYS A 174 10.43 13.78 21.94
CA LYS A 174 9.74 12.96 22.98
C LYS A 174 8.21 13.03 22.82
N GLU A 175 7.52 11.94 22.50
CA GLU A 175 7.13 10.88 23.46
C GLU A 175 6.69 11.46 24.83
N GLU A 176 5.43 11.88 24.96
CA GLU A 176 4.59 11.66 26.17
C GLU A 176 3.25 12.41 26.04
N GLU A 177 2.25 11.78 25.41
CA GLU A 177 0.84 12.16 25.61
C GLU A 177 0.08 10.99 26.19
N GLY A 178 0.33 10.78 27.48
CA GLY A 178 -0.23 9.68 28.26
C GLY A 178 -0.68 10.13 29.64
N LEU A 179 -1.23 11.34 29.84
CA LEU A 179 -1.63 11.76 31.20
C LEU A 179 -2.87 12.66 31.32
N ASN A 180 -3.96 12.34 30.61
CA ASN A 180 -5.27 12.92 30.91
C ASN A 180 -6.37 11.85 31.03
N PHE A 181 -6.24 10.93 32.00
CA PHE A 181 -7.35 10.07 32.45
C PHE A 181 -7.94 10.62 33.76
N LYS A 182 -9.09 11.31 33.68
CA LYS A 182 -9.96 11.54 34.84
C LYS A 182 -11.07 10.48 34.81
N PRO A 183 -11.24 9.65 35.86
CA PRO A 183 -12.36 8.72 35.91
C PRO A 183 -13.67 9.50 36.08
N ASN A 184 -14.68 9.17 35.26
CA ASN A 184 -16.03 9.70 35.41
C ASN A 184 -16.72 9.01 36.61
N PRO A 185 -17.04 9.72 37.71
CA PRO A 185 -17.67 9.10 38.89
C PRO A 185 -19.11 8.64 38.63
N ALA A 186 -19.74 9.10 37.54
CA ALA A 186 -21.10 8.73 37.17
C ALA A 186 -21.25 7.28 36.66
N ALA A 187 -20.18 6.66 36.15
CA ALA A 187 -20.23 5.27 35.68
C ALA A 187 -20.23 4.25 36.83
N LEU A 188 -19.74 4.64 38.01
CA LEU A 188 -19.60 3.76 39.17
C LEU A 188 -20.92 3.62 39.95
N LEU A 189 -21.77 4.65 39.93
CA LEU A 189 -23.10 4.60 40.58
C LEU A 189 -24.16 3.88 39.74
N SER A 190 -24.01 3.84 38.41
CA SER A 190 -24.96 3.15 37.51
C SER A 190 -24.86 1.61 37.57
N GLN A 191 -23.77 1.07 38.11
CA GLN A 191 -23.56 -0.38 38.18
C GLN A 191 -24.16 -1.01 39.46
N GLY A 192 -24.60 -0.18 40.42
CA GLY A 192 -25.16 -0.61 41.70
C GLY A 192 -26.68 -0.80 41.73
N GLN A 193 -27.42 -0.40 40.68
CA GLN A 193 -28.89 -0.51 40.66
C GLN A 193 -29.42 -1.00 39.30
N GLY A 194 -29.79 -2.29 39.27
CA GLY A 194 -30.93 -2.79 38.51
C GLY A 194 -30.73 -3.12 37.03
N SER A 195 -30.63 -4.43 36.72
CA SER A 195 -31.33 -5.02 35.57
C SER A 195 -31.49 -6.53 35.72
N ARG A 196 -32.48 -6.94 36.53
CA ARG A 196 -33.18 -8.23 36.39
C ARG A 196 -34.21 -8.05 35.27
N GLN A 197 -33.92 -8.56 34.08
CA GLN A 197 -34.92 -9.04 33.13
C GLN A 197 -34.20 -9.74 31.97
N GLN A 198 -34.14 -11.07 32.05
CA GLN A 198 -33.83 -11.95 30.94
C GLN A 198 -35.01 -11.91 29.96
N SER A 199 -34.76 -11.43 28.75
CA SER A 199 -35.51 -11.86 27.57
C SER A 199 -34.72 -13.00 26.90
N ARG A 200 -35.25 -14.21 26.90
CA ARG A 200 -34.84 -15.24 25.93
C ARG A 200 -36.08 -15.82 25.29
N ASN A 201 -36.19 -15.54 24.00
CA ASN A 201 -37.18 -16.08 23.08
C ASN A 201 -36.68 -17.43 22.54
N VAL A 202 -37.67 -18.26 22.21
CA VAL A 202 -37.61 -19.67 21.77
C VAL A 202 -37.26 -19.80 20.27
N ASN A 203 -36.43 -20.80 19.92
CA ASN A 203 -36.48 -21.75 18.79
C ASN A 203 -35.07 -22.35 18.63
N GLU A 204 -34.73 -23.63 18.82
CA GLU A 204 -35.32 -24.95 18.52
C GLU A 204 -34.94 -25.51 17.13
N HIS A 205 -34.48 -26.78 17.17
CA HIS A 205 -34.22 -27.79 16.12
C HIS A 205 -32.90 -27.77 15.31
N ASN A 206 -32.21 -28.89 15.01
CA ASN A 206 -32.18 -30.28 15.51
C ASN A 206 -31.10 -31.09 14.75
N ASP A 207 -30.93 -32.37 15.15
CA ASP A 207 -30.30 -33.52 14.47
C ASP A 207 -28.81 -33.79 14.82
N ASP A 208 -28.35 -34.97 15.25
CA ASP A 208 -28.98 -36.29 15.46
C ASP A 208 -28.02 -37.24 16.22
N LYS A 209 -28.60 -38.29 16.84
CA LYS A 209 -28.08 -39.62 17.28
C LYS A 209 -28.01 -39.92 18.79
N GLU A 210 -29.12 -40.48 19.29
CA GLU A 210 -29.32 -41.90 19.74
C GLU A 210 -28.08 -42.70 20.19
N GLU A 211 -28.06 -43.58 21.20
CA GLU A 211 -28.95 -44.15 22.24
C GLU A 211 -27.94 -44.80 23.25
N GLU A 212 -28.18 -44.94 24.56
CA GLU A 212 -28.93 -46.02 25.21
C GLU A 212 -29.16 -45.69 26.70
N GLU A 213 -30.26 -46.26 27.20
CA GLU A 213 -30.93 -46.30 28.52
C GLU A 213 -30.00 -46.79 29.67
N GLU A 214 -30.25 -46.67 30.99
CA GLU A 214 -31.48 -46.60 31.77
C GLU A 214 -31.16 -46.14 33.24
N GLU A 215 -32.24 -45.94 34.00
CA GLU A 215 -32.50 -45.44 35.37
C GLU A 215 -31.55 -45.96 36.51
N GLU A 216 -31.37 -45.35 37.69
CA GLU A 216 -32.36 -44.97 38.73
C GLU A 216 -31.75 -43.99 39.77
N GLU A 217 -32.66 -43.48 40.62
CA GLU A 217 -32.56 -42.43 41.63
C GLU A 217 -31.69 -42.77 42.86
N GLU A 218 -31.08 -41.76 43.47
CA GLU A 218 -30.57 -41.83 44.85
C GLU A 218 -31.06 -40.62 45.67
N GLU A 219 -31.85 -40.90 46.72
CA GLU A 219 -32.03 -40.04 47.89
C GLU A 219 -30.95 -40.35 48.93
N GLU A 220 -30.50 -39.29 49.61
CA GLU A 220 -29.50 -39.29 50.68
C GLU A 220 -30.08 -39.81 52.01
N GLU A 221 -29.31 -40.64 52.74
CA GLU A 221 -29.24 -40.57 54.20
C GLU A 221 -27.81 -40.84 54.69
N GLU A 222 -27.34 -39.96 55.57
CA GLU A 222 -26.12 -40.12 56.36
C GLU A 222 -26.33 -41.11 57.52
N GLU A 223 -25.31 -41.91 57.87
CA GLU A 223 -24.70 -41.81 59.20
C GLU A 223 -23.44 -42.68 59.40
N SER A 224 -22.40 -42.00 59.88
CA SER A 224 -21.46 -42.37 60.95
C SER A 224 -20.78 -43.77 60.99
N LYS A 225 -19.46 -43.79 60.81
CA LYS A 225 -18.45 -43.91 61.91
C LYS A 225 -17.08 -44.37 61.41
N GLU A 226 -16.10 -43.54 61.76
CA GLU A 226 -14.77 -43.84 62.29
C GLU A 226 -14.03 -45.09 61.79
N LYS A 227 -12.92 -44.87 61.05
CA LYS A 227 -11.70 -45.69 61.19
C LYS A 227 -10.42 -44.85 61.19
N SER A 228 -9.62 -45.17 62.19
CA SER A 228 -8.32 -44.65 62.58
C SER A 228 -7.16 -44.90 61.60
N LYS A 229 -6.13 -44.03 61.72
CA LYS A 229 -4.76 -44.08 61.17
C LYS A 229 -4.64 -43.83 59.66
N GLU A 230 -5.01 -42.61 59.31
CA GLU A 230 -4.70 -41.93 58.06
C GLU A 230 -3.18 -41.70 57.92
N LYS A 231 -2.56 -42.27 56.87
CA LYS A 231 -1.46 -41.56 56.21
C LYS A 231 -2.08 -40.33 55.57
N TYR A 232 -1.58 -39.14 55.94
CA TYR A 232 -2.06 -37.85 55.44
C TYR A 232 -2.22 -37.91 53.92
N LYS A 233 -3.46 -37.79 53.45
CA LYS A 233 -3.78 -37.60 52.04
C LYS A 233 -3.91 -36.09 51.84
N PRO A 234 -2.97 -35.44 51.13
CA PRO A 234 -3.12 -34.02 50.86
C PRO A 234 -4.43 -33.79 50.08
N PRO A 235 -5.16 -32.71 50.41
CA PRO A 235 -6.41 -32.40 49.74
C PRO A 235 -6.17 -32.23 48.24
N LYS A 236 -7.02 -32.86 47.42
CA LYS A 236 -7.03 -32.64 45.97
C LYS A 236 -7.73 -31.31 45.69
N ILE A 237 -6.95 -30.25 45.58
CA ILE A 237 -7.45 -28.93 45.19
C ILE A 237 -7.62 -28.94 43.67
N ALA A 238 -8.83 -28.71 43.15
CA ALA A 238 -9.03 -28.45 41.73
C ALA A 238 -8.24 -27.20 41.33
N ALA A 239 -7.57 -27.21 40.18
CA ALA A 239 -6.72 -26.11 39.77
C ALA A 239 -7.53 -24.81 39.64
N THR A 240 -7.47 -23.96 40.66
CA THR A 240 -7.94 -22.58 40.61
C THR A 240 -7.00 -21.82 39.68
N ALA A 241 -7.49 -21.47 38.49
CA ALA A 241 -6.77 -20.60 37.59
C ALA A 241 -6.50 -19.26 38.28
N LEU A 242 -5.22 -18.86 38.37
CA LEU A 242 -4.88 -17.49 38.76
C LEU A 242 -5.46 -16.56 37.69
N ASN A 243 -6.38 -15.70 38.11
CA ASN A 243 -6.82 -14.57 37.32
C ASN A 243 -5.69 -13.53 37.33
N ASP A 244 -4.74 -13.64 36.39
CA ASP A 244 -3.81 -12.53 36.13
C ASP A 244 -4.64 -11.31 35.71
N SER A 245 -4.58 -10.25 36.51
CA SER A 245 -5.22 -8.96 36.20
C SER A 245 -4.76 -8.41 34.84
N ASP A 246 -3.55 -8.77 34.41
CA ASP A 246 -2.95 -8.32 33.14
C ASP A 246 -3.43 -9.12 31.92
N LYS A 247 -4.05 -10.29 32.12
CA LYS A 247 -4.60 -11.11 31.01
C LYS A 247 -5.97 -10.64 30.54
N GLN A 248 -6.61 -9.66 31.18
CA GLN A 248 -7.96 -9.22 30.82
C GLN A 248 -8.04 -8.42 29.53
N VAL A 249 -6.94 -7.88 29.01
CA VAL A 249 -6.91 -7.24 27.69
C VAL A 249 -6.40 -8.25 26.67
N LYS A 250 -7.19 -9.29 26.39
CA LYS A 250 -7.00 -10.04 25.14
C LYS A 250 -7.28 -9.06 24.00
N ASN A 251 -6.24 -8.40 23.51
CA ASN A 251 -6.26 -7.71 22.24
C ASN A 251 -6.70 -8.74 21.21
N ARG A 252 -8.01 -8.72 20.87
CA ARG A 252 -8.53 -9.47 19.75
C ARG A 252 -7.72 -8.98 18.57
N LYS A 253 -6.76 -9.80 18.09
CA LYS A 253 -6.02 -9.52 16.86
C LYS A 253 -7.09 -9.19 15.82
N GLN A 254 -7.22 -7.91 15.48
CA GLN A 254 -8.13 -7.53 14.42
C GLN A 254 -7.60 -8.25 13.19
N ARG A 255 -8.48 -8.97 12.52
CA ARG A 255 -8.11 -9.72 11.33
C ARG A 255 -7.91 -8.69 10.24
N ASN A 256 -6.69 -8.22 10.08
CA ASN A 256 -6.33 -7.40 8.95
C ASN A 256 -6.48 -8.23 7.68
N LEU A 257 -6.99 -7.59 6.63
CA LEU A 257 -7.09 -8.18 5.31
C LEU A 257 -5.70 -8.16 4.69
N GLN A 258 -5.19 -9.31 4.28
CA GLN A 258 -3.90 -9.42 3.61
C GLN A 258 -3.78 -8.48 2.40
N SER A 259 -4.87 -8.34 1.62
CA SER A 259 -4.92 -7.45 0.46
C SER A 259 -4.81 -5.96 0.84
N MET A 260 -5.36 -5.57 2.00
CA MET A 260 -5.23 -4.19 2.50
C MET A 260 -3.80 -3.93 2.98
N ASP A 261 -3.22 -4.87 3.72
CA ASP A 261 -1.83 -4.75 4.19
C ASP A 261 -0.86 -4.67 3.02
N GLU A 262 -1.08 -5.44 1.95
CA GLU A 262 -0.29 -5.35 0.71
C GLU A 262 -0.44 -4.00 0.01
N TYR A 263 -1.67 -3.47 -0.09
CA TYR A 263 -1.93 -2.14 -0.65
C TYR A 263 -1.26 -1.03 0.17
N LEU A 264 -1.32 -1.11 1.50
CA LEU A 264 -0.65 -0.15 2.38
C LEU A 264 0.86 -0.18 2.21
N ASN A 265 1.45 -1.37 2.03
CA ASN A 265 2.89 -1.50 1.77
C ASN A 265 3.29 -0.90 0.41
N ASP A 266 2.45 -1.02 -0.62
CA ASP A 266 2.71 -0.46 -1.96
C ASP A 266 2.57 1.07 -1.98
N ILE A 267 1.64 1.63 -1.21
CA ILE A 267 1.51 3.09 -1.03
C ILE A 267 2.65 3.64 -0.16
N SER A 268 3.08 2.86 0.83
CA SER A 268 4.10 3.34 1.75
C SER A 268 5.43 3.56 1.03
N GLU A 269 6.01 4.74 1.18
CA GLU A 269 7.35 5.07 0.67
C GLU A 269 8.46 4.43 1.52
N ALA A 270 8.09 3.79 2.64
CA ALA A 270 9.03 3.13 3.53
C ALA A 270 9.67 1.90 2.85
N PRO A 271 10.99 1.71 2.96
CA PRO A 271 11.65 0.55 2.38
C PRO A 271 11.21 -0.74 3.09
N SER A 272 10.68 -1.70 2.33
CA SER A 272 10.36 -3.03 2.86
C SER A 272 11.61 -3.89 3.00
N LEU A 273 11.75 -4.58 4.13
CA LEU A 273 12.88 -5.48 4.38
C LEU A 273 12.68 -6.83 3.68
N GLU A 274 13.21 -6.98 2.47
CA GLU A 274 13.23 -8.28 1.78
C GLU A 274 14.41 -9.15 2.24
N LYS A 275 14.15 -10.45 2.44
CA LYS A 275 15.22 -11.41 2.77
C LYS A 275 15.99 -11.82 1.51
N SER A 276 17.24 -12.24 1.71
CA SER A 276 18.05 -12.82 0.62
C SER A 276 17.35 -14.00 -0.05
N ILE A 277 17.40 -14.06 -1.38
CA ILE A 277 16.68 -15.03 -2.23
C ILE A 277 16.88 -16.50 -1.86
N GLY A 278 18.02 -16.86 -1.25
CA GLY A 278 18.31 -18.24 -0.85
C GLY A 278 17.79 -18.60 0.55
N SER A 279 17.45 -17.61 1.37
CA SER A 279 17.05 -17.82 2.77
C SER A 279 15.59 -18.24 2.94
N THR A 280 14.77 -17.96 1.92
CA THR A 280 13.33 -18.27 1.90
C THR A 280 13.04 -19.68 1.41
N ILE A 281 14.00 -20.35 0.79
CA ILE A 281 13.84 -21.68 0.21
C ILE A 281 13.94 -22.74 1.31
N ILE A 282 12.96 -23.64 1.36
CA ILE A 282 12.92 -24.78 2.30
C ILE A 282 13.07 -26.08 1.51
N ASN A 283 13.58 -27.13 2.17
CA ASN A 283 13.65 -28.49 1.63
C ASN A 283 14.33 -28.53 0.25
N ASN A 284 15.48 -27.86 0.12
CA ASN A 284 16.29 -27.86 -1.10
C ASN A 284 15.53 -27.41 -2.37
N GLY A 285 14.56 -26.50 -2.24
CA GLY A 285 13.81 -25.98 -3.39
C GLY A 285 12.42 -26.58 -3.56
N ARG A 286 12.00 -27.48 -2.66
CA ARG A 286 10.65 -28.05 -2.74
C ARG A 286 9.56 -27.04 -2.37
N ASP A 287 9.82 -26.20 -1.37
CA ASP A 287 8.89 -25.18 -0.87
C ASP A 287 9.60 -23.83 -0.71
N VAL A 288 8.86 -22.73 -0.82
CA VAL A 288 9.31 -21.36 -0.52
C VAL A 288 8.46 -20.79 0.61
N LYS A 289 9.08 -20.07 1.56
CA LYS A 289 8.38 -19.44 2.69
C LYS A 289 7.54 -18.25 2.24
N SER A 290 6.27 -18.20 2.64
CA SER A 290 5.45 -16.98 2.55
C SER A 290 5.84 -15.91 3.56
N LYS A 291 5.49 -14.65 3.26
CA LYS A 291 5.67 -13.48 4.13
C LYS A 291 5.23 -13.76 5.58
N LYS A 292 4.04 -14.34 5.74
CA LYS A 292 3.50 -14.71 7.06
C LYS A 292 4.32 -15.78 7.79
N GLN A 293 4.92 -16.72 7.05
CA GLN A 293 5.80 -17.72 7.64
C GLN A 293 7.13 -17.12 8.07
N MET A 294 7.68 -16.21 7.27
CA MET A 294 8.89 -15.48 7.60
C MET A 294 8.73 -14.62 8.86
N GLU A 295 7.59 -13.96 9.02
CA GLU A 295 7.24 -13.20 10.23
C GLU A 295 7.12 -14.12 11.45
N LYS A 296 6.41 -15.24 11.32
CA LYS A 296 6.26 -16.22 12.41
C LYS A 296 7.61 -16.82 12.83
N GLU A 297 8.48 -17.13 11.87
CA GLU A 297 9.83 -17.62 12.15
C GLU A 297 10.68 -16.54 12.82
N ALA A 298 10.59 -15.28 12.38
CA ALA A 298 11.27 -14.17 13.03
C ALA A 298 10.75 -13.93 14.46
N GLU A 299 9.45 -14.07 14.71
CA GLU A 299 8.85 -14.00 16.06
C GLU A 299 9.36 -15.14 16.95
N ILE A 300 9.46 -16.37 16.41
CA ILE A 300 10.06 -17.50 17.13
C ILE A 300 11.53 -17.22 17.43
N GLN A 301 12.30 -16.75 16.45
CA GLN A 301 13.71 -16.45 16.63
C GLN A 301 13.92 -15.37 17.69
N ARG A 302 13.16 -14.28 17.66
CA ARG A 302 13.18 -13.24 18.70
C ARG A 302 12.88 -13.83 20.08
N TYR A 303 11.84 -14.65 20.18
CA TYR A 303 11.50 -15.32 21.44
C TYR A 303 12.64 -16.22 21.95
N GLU A 304 13.27 -16.98 21.07
CA GLU A 304 14.37 -17.88 21.43
C GLU A 304 15.65 -17.13 21.81
N GLU A 305 15.92 -15.98 21.17
CA GLU A 305 17.05 -15.09 21.47
C GLU A 305 16.83 -14.32 22.77
N GLU A 306 15.63 -13.78 23.00
CA GLU A 306 15.27 -13.05 24.22
C GLU A 306 15.23 -13.96 25.45
N ASN A 307 14.69 -15.17 25.31
CA ASN A 307 14.55 -16.13 26.41
C ASN A 307 15.67 -17.17 26.45
N PHE A 308 16.65 -17.08 25.55
CA PHE A 308 17.77 -18.02 25.40
C PHE A 308 17.37 -19.50 25.47
N THR A 309 16.16 -19.84 25.02
CA THR A 309 15.56 -21.19 25.13
C THR A 309 14.87 -21.58 23.83
N ARG A 310 15.19 -22.78 23.33
CA ARG A 310 14.59 -23.35 22.12
C ARG A 310 13.14 -23.77 22.38
N LEU A 311 12.24 -23.47 21.45
CA LEU A 311 10.88 -23.99 21.54
C LEU A 311 10.83 -25.49 21.18
N PRO A 312 10.05 -26.30 21.92
CA PRO A 312 9.90 -27.71 21.59
C PRO A 312 9.15 -27.87 20.26
N ALA A 313 9.50 -28.94 19.52
CA ALA A 313 8.90 -29.25 18.22
C ALA A 313 7.37 -29.35 18.26
N THR A 314 6.78 -29.65 19.42
CA THR A 314 5.33 -29.70 19.62
C THR A 314 4.64 -28.34 19.44
N LYS A 315 5.34 -27.23 19.74
CA LYS A 315 4.81 -25.87 19.61
C LYS A 315 5.12 -25.24 18.25
N THR A 316 6.22 -25.65 17.62
CA THR A 316 6.64 -25.11 16.31
C THR A 316 6.05 -25.86 15.13
N LYS A 317 5.67 -27.14 15.32
CA LYS A 317 5.11 -27.97 14.25
C LYS A 317 3.73 -27.46 13.84
N GLU A 318 3.56 -27.29 12.54
CA GLU A 318 2.29 -26.97 11.91
C GLU A 318 1.31 -28.16 11.97
N ASN A 319 0.03 -27.88 12.24
CA ASN A 319 -1.00 -28.91 12.22
C ASN A 319 -1.21 -29.46 10.81
N LYS A 320 -1.62 -30.73 10.69
CA LYS A 320 -1.88 -31.37 9.38
C LYS A 320 -2.89 -30.59 8.52
N ARG A 321 -3.92 -30.02 9.15
CA ARG A 321 -4.94 -29.20 8.47
C ARG A 321 -4.36 -27.90 7.92
N ASP A 322 -3.52 -27.23 8.69
CA ASP A 322 -2.91 -25.96 8.30
C ASP A 322 -1.91 -26.20 7.16
N ARG A 323 -1.10 -27.27 7.26
CA ARG A 323 -0.22 -27.71 6.18
C ARG A 323 -1.00 -28.01 4.89
N ALA A 324 -2.15 -28.68 4.97
CA ALA A 324 -2.96 -28.98 3.79
C ALA A 324 -3.54 -27.72 3.13
N LYS A 325 -4.00 -26.75 3.94
CA LYS A 325 -4.46 -25.45 3.43
C LYS A 325 -3.32 -24.69 2.76
N ARG A 326 -2.13 -24.72 3.37
CA ARG A 326 -0.93 -24.12 2.81
C ARG A 326 -0.57 -24.71 1.45
N MET A 327 -0.50 -26.03 1.33
CA MET A 327 -0.20 -26.69 0.05
C MET A 327 -1.22 -26.36 -1.05
N ARG A 328 -2.46 -25.99 -0.69
CA ARG A 328 -3.51 -25.62 -1.65
C ARG A 328 -3.43 -24.16 -2.06
N ASN A 329 -3.07 -23.28 -1.13
CA ASN A 329 -3.23 -21.83 -1.30
C ASN A 329 -1.88 -21.10 -1.48
N GLU A 330 -0.77 -21.66 -1.01
CA GLU A 330 0.58 -21.08 -1.16
C GLU A 330 1.19 -21.53 -2.49
N PHE A 331 1.61 -20.56 -3.29
CA PHE A 331 2.25 -20.79 -4.58
C PHE A 331 3.47 -19.89 -4.69
N PHE A 332 4.66 -20.50 -4.86
CA PHE A 332 5.95 -19.79 -4.93
C PHE A 332 6.26 -18.83 -3.76
N GLY A 333 5.73 -19.08 -2.57
CA GLY A 333 5.91 -18.19 -1.40
C GLY A 333 4.91 -17.04 -1.35
N GLU A 334 3.92 -17.00 -2.24
CA GLU A 334 2.78 -16.08 -2.14
C GLU A 334 1.53 -16.85 -1.68
N ASP A 335 0.71 -16.23 -0.82
CA ASP A 335 -0.55 -16.83 -0.37
C ASP A 335 -1.72 -16.31 -1.20
N TRP A 336 -2.31 -17.19 -2.00
CA TRP A 336 -3.45 -16.94 -2.89
C TRP A 336 -4.79 -17.18 -2.20
N SER A 337 -4.81 -17.55 -0.92
CA SER A 337 -6.05 -17.81 -0.19
C SER A 337 -6.97 -16.59 -0.10
N MET A 338 -6.45 -15.38 -0.33
CA MET A 338 -7.24 -14.14 -0.34
C MET A 338 -8.34 -14.14 -1.40
N PHE A 339 -8.20 -14.89 -2.49
CA PHE A 339 -9.18 -14.95 -3.57
C PHE A 339 -10.28 -16.00 -3.35
N ASP A 340 -9.97 -17.07 -2.62
CA ASP A 340 -10.92 -18.13 -2.27
C ASP A 340 -11.88 -17.73 -1.15
N ASN A 341 -11.52 -16.72 -0.37
CA ASN A 341 -12.29 -16.28 0.78
C ASN A 341 -13.43 -15.34 0.34
N ASN A 342 -14.67 -15.75 0.57
CA ASN A 342 -15.87 -14.91 0.34
C ASN A 342 -16.06 -13.85 1.45
N MET A 343 -14.95 -13.29 1.95
CA MET A 343 -14.93 -12.33 3.05
C MET A 343 -15.24 -10.94 2.50
N ASN A 344 -16.38 -10.37 2.91
CA ASN A 344 -16.78 -9.03 2.47
C ASN A 344 -15.74 -7.98 2.90
N THR A 345 -14.99 -7.46 1.92
CA THR A 345 -13.96 -6.42 2.11
C THR A 345 -14.55 -5.11 2.62
N SER A 346 -15.80 -4.80 2.26
CA SER A 346 -16.56 -3.63 2.74
C SER A 346 -16.83 -3.66 4.26
N GLY A 347 -16.94 -4.84 4.86
CA GLY A 347 -17.18 -4.96 6.31
C GLY A 347 -15.95 -4.71 7.18
N SER A 348 -14.75 -4.95 6.64
CA SER A 348 -13.50 -4.84 7.41
C SER A 348 -12.77 -3.51 7.17
N GLY A 349 -12.86 -2.93 5.97
CA GLY A 349 -12.29 -1.61 5.64
C GLY A 349 -13.16 -0.43 6.09
N GLU A 350 -14.50 -0.56 6.01
CA GLU A 350 -15.43 0.51 6.40
C GLU A 350 -16.28 0.20 7.65
N GLY A 351 -16.28 -1.05 8.14
CA GLY A 351 -17.32 -1.52 9.06
C GLY A 351 -16.92 -1.89 10.49
N ASN A 352 -15.62 -1.97 10.83
CA ASN A 352 -15.18 -2.33 12.20
C ASN A 352 -14.63 -1.17 13.04
N GLY A 353 -14.69 0.06 12.51
CA GLY A 353 -14.68 1.26 13.33
C GLY A 353 -15.99 1.34 14.12
N LYS A 354 -16.08 0.58 15.22
CA LYS A 354 -17.14 0.61 16.25
C LYS A 354 -18.11 1.77 16.02
N LYS A 355 -19.25 1.52 15.35
CA LYS A 355 -20.36 2.48 15.20
C LYS A 355 -19.88 3.95 15.29
N ARG A 356 -19.12 4.45 14.33
CA ARG A 356 -18.93 5.91 14.23
C ARG A 356 -20.34 6.48 14.15
N LYS A 357 -20.83 7.01 15.28
CA LYS A 357 -22.17 7.60 15.40
C LYS A 357 -22.32 8.53 14.21
N ARG A 358 -23.50 8.56 13.57
CA ARG A 358 -23.75 9.43 12.42
C ARG A 358 -23.18 10.81 12.73
N ILE A 359 -22.05 11.13 12.10
CA ILE A 359 -21.27 12.33 12.38
C ILE A 359 -22.20 13.50 12.09
N SER A 360 -22.39 14.36 13.09
CA SER A 360 -23.22 15.56 12.97
C SER A 360 -22.75 16.39 11.78
N ALA A 361 -23.65 17.11 11.11
CA ALA A 361 -23.31 17.93 9.94
C ALA A 361 -22.15 18.90 10.26
N TRP A 362 -22.10 19.40 11.49
CA TRP A 362 -21.03 20.26 11.98
C TRP A 362 -19.67 19.56 12.10
N GLU A 363 -19.65 18.32 12.57
CA GLU A 363 -18.41 17.54 12.72
C GLU A 363 -17.89 17.06 11.35
N ARG A 364 -18.77 16.90 10.35
CA ARG A 364 -18.39 16.69 8.95
C ARG A 364 -17.79 17.95 8.32
N ALA A 365 -18.36 19.12 8.62
CA ALA A 365 -17.82 20.39 8.15
C ALA A 365 -16.43 20.64 8.74
N LYS A 366 -16.22 20.35 10.03
CA LYS A 366 -14.91 20.51 10.68
C LYS A 366 -13.82 19.67 10.00
N ARG A 367 -14.06 18.39 9.74
CA ARG A 367 -13.08 17.54 9.04
C ARG A 367 -12.76 18.01 7.62
N LYS A 368 -13.72 18.64 6.93
CA LYS A 368 -13.51 19.23 5.60
C LYS A 368 -12.72 20.53 5.60
N ILE A 369 -12.55 21.15 6.77
CA ILE A 369 -11.76 22.37 6.94
C ILE A 369 -10.31 22.01 7.29
N ASP A 370 -10.11 20.87 7.96
CA ASP A 370 -8.80 20.37 8.36
C ASP A 370 -8.08 19.59 7.23
N ASP A 371 -8.79 19.16 6.18
CA ASP A 371 -8.27 18.60 4.90
C ASP A 371 -8.11 19.70 3.84
#